data_AF-A0A1W2EB77-F1
#
_entry.id   AF-A0A1W2EB77-F1
#
_cell.length_a   1.000
_cell.length_b   1.000
_cell.length_c   1.000
_cell.angle_alpha   90.00
_cell.angle_beta   90.00
_cell.angle_gamma   90.00
#
_symmetry.space_group_name_H-M   'P 1'
#
loop_
_entity.id
_entity.type
_entity.pdbx_description
1 polymer ?
#
loop_
_entity_poly.entity_id
_entity_poly.type
_entity_poly.pdbx_seq_one_letter_code
_entity_poly.pdbx_strand_id
1 'polypeptide(L)'
;MTKNAPALQAGVSIALFCTLIIACFNAWSEFQVSRLSAQRSRINQAPLSRGDYYELLSSQSYISSARGALLAGSMLSHASEKARGNEAIIYGDSARAYLDQAEIQRPGWAQVTLARIYASRTAAAANKFGTTGSLLRLSYQQAPFLTSEGPWRVNQVLGHWNETDESTRKSAAAEAVYLSSLSRANRVHMRLIYSHTPLAPYVAAAQKAY
;
A
#
# COMPACT_ATOMS: atom_id res chain seq x y z
N MET A 1 13.43 25.66 -52.05
CA MET A 1 13.36 25.90 -50.58
C MET A 1 12.12 26.76 -50.38
N THR A 2 10.95 26.30 -49.93
CA THR A 2 10.59 25.77 -48.60
C THR A 2 9.19 25.12 -48.72
N LYS A 3 9.08 23.79 -48.83
CA LYS A 3 7.77 23.09 -48.91
C LYS A 3 7.31 22.45 -47.59
N ASN A 4 8.08 22.59 -46.51
CA ASN A 4 7.88 21.81 -45.28
C ASN A 4 7.30 22.61 -44.10
N ALA A 5 7.09 23.92 -44.23
CA ALA A 5 6.63 24.78 -43.14
C ALA A 5 5.26 24.40 -42.54
N PRO A 6 4.19 24.10 -43.32
CA PRO A 6 2.88 23.77 -42.74
C PRO A 6 2.85 22.40 -42.06
N ALA A 7 3.65 21.43 -42.53
CA ALA A 7 3.75 20.11 -41.92
C ALA A 7 4.46 20.14 -40.55
N LEU A 8 5.48 20.97 -40.41
CA LEU A 8 6.17 21.23 -39.14
C LEU A 8 5.24 21.91 -38.12
N GLN A 9 4.45 22.89 -38.55
CA GLN A 9 3.52 23.61 -37.69
C GLN A 9 2.35 22.74 -37.21
N ALA A 10 1.83 21.86 -38.09
CA ALA A 10 0.84 20.85 -37.71
C ALA A 10 1.41 19.81 -36.72
N GLY A 11 2.63 19.33 -36.95
CA GLY A 11 3.30 18.39 -36.04
C GLY A 11 3.53 18.95 -34.63
N VAL A 12 3.96 20.21 -34.53
CA VAL A 12 4.12 20.91 -33.24
C VAL A 12 2.78 21.09 -32.53
N SER A 13 1.72 21.43 -33.27
CA SER A 13 0.37 21.61 -32.69
C SER A 13 -0.21 20.30 -32.15
N ILE A 14 -0.03 19.19 -32.86
CA ILE A 14 -0.44 17.85 -32.41
C ILE A 14 0.37 17.43 -31.17
N ALA A 15 1.69 17.64 -31.17
CA ALA A 15 2.53 17.31 -30.03
C ALA A 15 2.15 18.13 -28.78
N LEU A 16 1.85 19.42 -28.93
CA LEU A 16 1.37 20.29 -27.85
C LEU A 16 -0.01 19.83 -27.34
N PHE A 17 -0.91 19.42 -28.22
CA PHE A 17 -2.22 18.91 -27.83
C PHE A 17 -2.10 17.57 -27.07
N CYS A 18 -1.27 16.64 -27.55
CA CYS A 18 -1.00 15.37 -26.87
C CYS A 18 -0.36 15.57 -25.49
N THR A 19 0.60 16.48 -25.37
CA THR A 19 1.24 16.80 -24.08
C THR A 19 0.26 17.45 -23.11
N LEU A 20 -0.65 18.32 -23.58
CA LEU A 20 -1.72 18.88 -22.76
C LEU A 20 -2.66 17.79 -22.24
N ILE A 21 -3.07 16.84 -23.09
CA ILE A 21 -3.93 15.71 -22.69
C ILE A 21 -3.23 14.87 -21.60
N ILE A 22 -1.95 14.52 -21.80
CA ILE A 22 -1.18 13.75 -20.83
C ILE A 22 -1.04 14.52 -19.51
N ALA A 23 -0.78 15.83 -19.56
CA ALA A 23 -0.68 16.68 -18.38
C ALA A 23 -2.00 16.76 -17.62
N CYS A 24 -3.12 16.94 -18.32
CA CYS A 24 -4.46 16.92 -17.72
C CYS A 24 -4.77 15.56 -17.08
N PHE A 25 -4.39 14.45 -17.72
CA PHE A 25 -4.58 13.11 -17.18
C PHE A 25 -3.75 12.86 -15.91
N ASN A 26 -2.50 13.33 -15.89
CA ASN A 26 -1.63 13.26 -14.70
C ASN A 26 -2.14 14.15 -13.56
N ALA A 27 -2.60 15.36 -13.86
CA ALA A 27 -3.18 16.24 -12.85
C ALA A 27 -4.47 15.65 -12.26
N TRP A 28 -5.32 15.06 -13.11
CA TRP A 28 -6.53 14.37 -12.67
C TRP A 28 -6.20 13.16 -11.79
N SER A 29 -5.23 12.33 -12.16
CA SER A 29 -4.86 11.15 -11.37
C SER A 29 -4.29 11.52 -9.99
N GLU A 30 -3.44 12.56 -9.91
CA GLU A 30 -2.91 13.06 -8.64
C GLU A 30 -4.00 13.66 -7.73
N PHE A 31 -4.97 14.37 -8.31
CA PHE A 31 -6.13 14.87 -7.57
C PHE A 31 -6.93 13.71 -6.94
N GLN A 32 -7.12 12.62 -7.68
CA GLN A 32 -7.84 11.44 -7.21
C GLN A 32 -7.06 10.68 -6.14
N VAL A 33 -5.74 10.53 -6.30
CA VAL A 33 -4.85 9.96 -5.27
C VAL A 33 -4.92 10.79 -3.98
N SER A 34 -4.97 12.12 -4.10
CA SER A 34 -5.07 13.02 -2.94
C SER A 34 -6.41 12.86 -2.22
N ARG A 35 -7.52 12.75 -2.95
CA ARG A 35 -8.86 12.48 -2.38
C ARG A 35 -8.91 11.14 -1.65
N LEU A 36 -8.41 10.07 -2.28
CA LEU A 36 -8.31 8.76 -1.64
C LEU A 36 -7.44 8.79 -0.39
N SER A 37 -6.32 9.52 -0.43
CA SER A 37 -5.40 9.61 0.69
C SER A 37 -6.09 10.26 1.89
N ALA A 38 -6.95 11.25 1.66
CA ALA A 38 -7.79 11.86 2.69
C ALA A 38 -8.84 10.87 3.23
N GLN A 39 -9.49 10.09 2.36
CA GLN A 39 -10.49 9.06 2.75
C GLN A 39 -9.87 7.89 3.52
N ARG A 40 -8.61 7.56 3.26
CA ARG A 40 -7.88 6.45 3.91
C ARG A 40 -7.92 6.53 5.43
N SER A 41 -7.82 7.72 6.00
CA SER A 41 -7.89 7.93 7.46
C SER A 41 -9.20 7.44 8.07
N ARG A 42 -10.33 7.63 7.38
CA ARG A 42 -11.66 7.18 7.81
C ARG A 42 -11.79 5.66 7.75
N ILE A 43 -11.33 5.08 6.64
CA ILE A 43 -11.44 3.63 6.36
C ILE A 43 -10.49 2.82 7.25
N ASN A 44 -9.33 3.37 7.59
CA ASN A 44 -8.40 2.72 8.49
C ASN A 44 -8.90 2.69 9.93
N GLN A 45 -9.77 3.61 10.34
CA GLN A 45 -10.27 3.72 11.71
C GLN A 45 -11.58 2.96 11.94
N ALA A 46 -12.49 2.95 10.96
CA ALA A 46 -13.79 2.26 11.06
C ALA A 46 -13.86 1.01 10.14
N PRO A 47 -14.82 0.09 10.35
CA PRO A 47 -15.23 -0.85 9.31
C PRO A 47 -15.70 -0.09 8.07
N LEU A 48 -15.35 -0.59 6.89
CA LEU A 48 -15.76 0.01 5.62
C LEU A 48 -17.28 -0.09 5.48
N SER A 49 -17.99 1.01 5.26
CA SER A 49 -19.42 0.93 4.96
C SER A 49 -19.63 0.42 3.54
N ARG A 50 -20.80 -0.17 3.28
CA ARG A 50 -21.17 -0.63 1.94
C ARG A 50 -21.21 0.52 0.92
N GLY A 51 -21.53 1.75 1.36
CA GLY A 51 -21.46 2.95 0.52
C GLY A 51 -20.04 3.32 0.13
N ASP A 52 -19.11 3.33 1.08
CA ASP A 52 -17.68 3.61 0.83
C ASP A 52 -17.06 2.57 -0.11
N TYR A 53 -17.49 1.31 0.00
CA TYR A 53 -17.09 0.23 -0.91
C TYR A 53 -17.52 0.51 -2.36
N TYR A 54 -18.78 0.86 -2.59
CA TYR A 54 -19.25 1.16 -3.94
C TYR A 54 -18.63 2.44 -4.49
N GLU A 55 -18.32 3.44 -3.65
CA GLU A 55 -17.56 4.63 -4.06
C GLU A 55 -16.14 4.24 -4.53
N LEU A 56 -15.47 3.33 -3.82
CA LEU A 56 -14.16 2.81 -4.22
C LEU A 56 -14.20 2.07 -5.56
N LEU A 57 -15.21 1.23 -5.78
CA LEU A 57 -15.37 0.48 -7.04
C LEU A 57 -15.80 1.34 -8.22
N SER A 58 -16.72 2.28 -8.00
CA SER A 58 -17.30 3.12 -9.06
C SER A 58 -16.33 4.20 -9.54
N SER A 59 -15.30 4.51 -8.76
CA SER A 59 -14.23 5.38 -9.18
C SER A 59 -13.29 4.68 -10.17
N GLN A 60 -13.68 4.75 -11.44
CA GLN A 60 -12.88 4.32 -12.59
C GLN A 60 -11.54 5.07 -12.69
N SER A 61 -11.40 6.19 -11.97
CA SER A 61 -10.19 7.01 -11.94
C SER A 61 -9.08 6.46 -11.02
N TYR A 62 -9.38 5.50 -10.12
CA TYR A 62 -8.34 4.88 -9.28
C TYR A 62 -7.53 3.83 -10.05
N ILE A 63 -8.13 3.29 -11.11
CA ILE A 63 -7.57 2.30 -12.03
C ILE A 63 -6.51 2.95 -12.96
N SER A 64 -6.55 4.26 -13.18
CA SER A 64 -5.68 4.90 -14.18
C SER A 64 -4.24 5.16 -13.72
N SER A 65 -3.93 5.02 -12.42
CA SER A 65 -2.57 5.21 -11.90
C SER A 65 -2.16 4.09 -10.93
N ALA A 66 -0.88 3.72 -10.95
CA ALA A 66 -0.35 2.67 -10.10
C ALA A 66 -0.61 2.99 -8.62
N ARG A 67 -0.44 4.28 -8.25
CA ARG A 67 -0.62 4.78 -6.90
C ARG A 67 -2.08 4.76 -6.46
N GLY A 68 -3.01 5.10 -7.35
CA GLY A 68 -4.45 4.98 -7.10
C GLY A 68 -4.86 3.52 -6.86
N ALA A 69 -4.36 2.62 -7.71
CA ALA A 69 -4.60 1.18 -7.59
C ALA A 69 -4.01 0.61 -6.29
N LEU A 70 -2.77 0.96 -5.92
CA LEU A 70 -2.18 0.55 -4.64
C LEU A 70 -3.02 1.04 -3.46
N LEU A 71 -3.45 2.30 -3.49
CA LEU A 71 -4.17 2.91 -2.38
C LEU A 71 -5.55 2.27 -2.19
N ALA A 72 -6.31 2.09 -3.27
CA ALA A 72 -7.58 1.37 -3.26
C ALA A 72 -7.41 -0.08 -2.82
N GLY A 73 -6.41 -0.78 -3.38
CA GLY A 73 -6.07 -2.15 -3.01
C GLY A 73 -5.72 -2.30 -1.53
N SER A 74 -4.89 -1.40 -0.99
CA SER A 74 -4.57 -1.37 0.43
C SER A 74 -5.81 -1.14 1.29
N MET A 75 -6.65 -0.15 0.94
CA MET A 75 -7.88 0.15 1.71
C MET A 75 -8.84 -1.04 1.75
N LEU A 76 -9.03 -1.73 0.62
CA LEU A 76 -9.85 -2.93 0.54
C LEU A 76 -9.23 -4.12 1.27
N SER A 77 -7.90 -4.27 1.23
CA SER A 77 -7.19 -5.24 2.07
C SER A 77 -7.47 -5.02 3.55
N HIS A 78 -7.46 -3.76 4.03
CA HIS A 78 -7.83 -3.45 5.42
C HIS A 78 -9.30 -3.68 5.74
N ALA A 79 -10.19 -3.32 4.82
CA ALA A 79 -11.60 -3.62 4.97
C ALA A 79 -11.84 -5.14 5.09
N SER A 80 -11.15 -5.94 4.27
CA SER A 80 -11.26 -7.40 4.29
C SER A 80 -10.79 -8.01 5.62
N GLU A 81 -9.80 -7.39 6.28
CA GLU A 81 -9.30 -7.84 7.58
C GLU A 81 -10.35 -7.69 8.69
N LYS A 82 -11.12 -6.59 8.63
CA LYS A 82 -12.16 -6.25 9.63
C LYS A 82 -13.51 -6.87 9.31
N ALA A 83 -13.78 -7.19 8.05
CA ALA A 83 -15.04 -7.75 7.58
C ALA A 83 -15.16 -9.24 7.94
N ARG A 84 -16.39 -9.79 7.82
CA ARG A 84 -16.70 -11.21 8.05
C ARG A 84 -17.51 -11.78 6.90
N GLY A 85 -17.50 -13.11 6.77
CA GLY A 85 -18.29 -13.83 5.76
C GLY A 85 -18.00 -13.37 4.34
N ASN A 86 -19.05 -13.17 3.55
CA ASN A 86 -18.94 -12.84 2.13
C ASN A 86 -18.28 -11.48 1.87
N GLU A 87 -18.43 -10.51 2.78
CA GLU A 87 -17.81 -9.18 2.62
C GLU A 87 -16.28 -9.27 2.67
N ALA A 88 -15.72 -10.11 3.54
CA ALA A 88 -14.28 -10.32 3.61
C ALA A 88 -13.73 -10.93 2.30
N ILE A 89 -14.47 -11.84 1.69
CA ILE A 89 -14.11 -12.47 0.41
C ILE A 89 -14.15 -11.42 -0.71
N ILE A 90 -15.27 -10.69 -0.82
CA ILE A 90 -15.47 -9.65 -1.83
C ILE A 90 -14.38 -8.58 -1.74
N TYR A 91 -14.13 -8.05 -0.54
CA TYR A 91 -13.08 -7.03 -0.35
C TYR A 91 -11.69 -7.57 -0.64
N GLY A 92 -11.39 -8.82 -0.26
CA GLY A 92 -10.12 -9.46 -0.56
C GLY A 92 -9.91 -9.71 -2.07
N ASP A 93 -10.94 -10.16 -2.78
CA ASP A 93 -10.91 -10.37 -4.23
C ASP A 93 -10.71 -9.04 -4.98
N SER A 94 -11.47 -8.00 -4.61
CA SER A 94 -11.32 -6.67 -5.19
C SER A 94 -9.96 -6.07 -4.87
N ALA A 95 -9.48 -6.20 -3.63
CA ALA A 95 -8.13 -5.77 -3.26
C ALA A 95 -7.06 -6.39 -4.15
N ARG A 96 -7.16 -7.71 -4.41
CA ARG A 96 -6.22 -8.42 -5.30
C ARG A 96 -6.21 -7.83 -6.70
N ALA A 97 -7.36 -7.55 -7.30
CA ALA A 97 -7.42 -6.96 -8.64
C ALA A 97 -6.68 -5.62 -8.72
N TYR A 98 -6.90 -4.74 -7.74
CA TYR A 98 -6.20 -3.45 -7.68
C TYR A 98 -4.70 -3.59 -7.39
N LEU A 99 -4.30 -4.52 -6.51
CA LEU A 99 -2.90 -4.76 -6.19
C LEU A 99 -2.13 -5.38 -7.36
N ASP A 100 -2.73 -6.32 -8.09
CA ASP A 100 -2.14 -6.90 -9.30
C ASP A 100 -1.98 -5.82 -10.38
N GLN A 101 -2.97 -4.92 -10.51
CA GLN A 101 -2.85 -3.78 -11.40
C GLN A 101 -1.72 -2.81 -10.99
N ALA A 102 -1.61 -2.48 -9.70
CA ALA A 102 -0.55 -1.62 -9.19
C ALA A 102 0.83 -2.23 -9.47
N GLU A 103 0.98 -3.55 -9.25
CA GLU A 103 2.22 -4.28 -9.50
C GLU A 103 2.56 -4.33 -10.99
N ILE A 104 1.57 -4.53 -11.87
CA ILE A 104 1.77 -4.53 -13.34
C ILE A 104 2.26 -3.15 -13.80
N GLN A 105 1.65 -2.07 -13.30
CA GLN A 105 2.02 -0.72 -13.69
C GLN A 105 3.35 -0.26 -13.08
N ARG A 106 3.66 -0.71 -11.86
CA ARG A 106 4.94 -0.44 -11.20
C ARG A 106 5.33 -1.60 -10.27
N PRO A 107 6.24 -2.48 -10.72
CA PRO A 107 6.69 -3.61 -9.92
C PRO A 107 7.50 -3.19 -8.69
N GLY A 108 7.49 -4.06 -7.67
CA GLY A 108 8.44 -3.98 -6.55
C GLY A 108 8.02 -3.04 -5.42
N TRP A 109 6.74 -2.71 -5.29
CA TRP A 109 6.25 -1.88 -4.20
C TRP A 109 6.05 -2.68 -2.91
N ALA A 110 6.82 -2.33 -1.88
CA ALA A 110 6.72 -2.93 -0.55
C ALA A 110 5.30 -2.92 0.03
N GLN A 111 4.53 -1.86 -0.26
CA GLN A 111 3.14 -1.72 0.14
C GLN A 111 2.21 -2.70 -0.59
N VAL A 112 2.49 -3.03 -1.86
CA VAL A 112 1.73 -4.05 -2.60
C VAL A 112 1.95 -5.41 -1.96
N THR A 113 3.22 -5.77 -1.72
CA THR A 113 3.59 -7.03 -1.07
C THR A 113 2.93 -7.16 0.31
N LEU A 114 2.94 -6.07 1.10
CA LEU A 114 2.26 -6.05 2.39
C LEU A 114 0.74 -6.20 2.25
N ALA A 115 0.10 -5.44 1.37
CA ALA A 115 -1.35 -5.49 1.18
C ALA A 115 -1.85 -6.85 0.67
N ARG A 116 -1.00 -7.60 -0.05
CA ARG A 116 -1.30 -8.97 -0.49
C ARG A 116 -1.45 -9.94 0.68
N ILE A 117 -0.67 -9.79 1.76
CA ILE A 117 -0.79 -10.61 2.99
C ILE A 117 -2.21 -10.51 3.57
N TYR A 118 -2.77 -9.31 3.57
CA TYR A 118 -4.12 -9.06 4.06
C TYR A 118 -5.20 -9.60 3.12
N ALA A 119 -4.98 -9.49 1.81
CA ALA A 119 -5.90 -9.98 0.78
C ALA A 119 -5.88 -11.51 0.61
N SER A 120 -4.93 -12.23 1.25
CA SER A 120 -4.73 -13.67 1.11
C SER A 120 -5.41 -14.53 2.18
N ARG A 121 -6.47 -14.05 2.84
CA ARG A 121 -7.19 -14.82 3.89
C ARG A 121 -7.98 -16.05 3.39
N THR A 122 -8.18 -16.22 2.09
CA THR A 122 -8.78 -17.43 1.54
C THR A 122 -7.70 -18.48 1.23
N ALA A 123 -7.98 -19.76 1.48
CA ALA A 123 -7.04 -20.85 1.23
C ALA A 123 -6.53 -20.88 -0.24
N ALA A 124 -7.38 -20.48 -1.19
CA ALA A 124 -7.01 -20.35 -2.60
C ALA A 124 -6.00 -19.20 -2.86
N ALA A 125 -6.06 -18.13 -2.08
CA ALA A 125 -5.18 -16.96 -2.23
C ALA A 125 -3.81 -17.15 -1.54
N ALA A 126 -3.76 -17.88 -0.43
CA ALA A 126 -2.50 -18.20 0.26
C ALA A 126 -1.52 -19.00 -0.62
N ASN A 127 -2.03 -19.92 -1.45
CA ASN A 127 -1.20 -20.77 -2.31
C ASN A 127 -0.50 -20.03 -3.46
N LYS A 128 -0.94 -18.82 -3.84
CA LYS A 128 -0.40 -18.07 -5.00
C LYS A 128 0.84 -17.23 -4.64
N PHE A 129 0.95 -16.75 -3.40
CA PHE A 129 1.92 -15.73 -3.02
C PHE A 129 3.02 -16.21 -2.07
N GLY A 130 2.95 -17.46 -1.60
CA GLY A 130 3.85 -18.01 -0.58
C GLY A 130 3.36 -17.75 0.85
N THR A 131 4.19 -18.06 1.84
CA THR A 131 3.85 -17.87 3.25
C THR A 131 3.87 -16.39 3.64
N THR A 132 3.12 -16.01 4.66
CA THR A 132 3.12 -14.63 5.19
C THR A 132 4.53 -14.19 5.56
N GLY A 133 5.31 -15.06 6.20
CA GLY A 133 6.72 -14.79 6.52
C GLY A 133 7.57 -14.43 5.29
N SER A 134 7.38 -15.12 4.17
CA SER A 134 8.13 -14.83 2.92
C SER A 134 7.76 -13.48 2.30
N LEU A 135 6.48 -13.11 2.36
CA LEU A 135 5.99 -11.81 1.88
C LEU A 135 6.46 -10.66 2.78
N LEU A 136 6.49 -10.86 4.10
CA LEU A 136 7.04 -9.87 5.03
C LEU A 136 8.51 -9.60 4.74
N ARG A 137 9.31 -10.67 4.57
CA ARG A 137 10.72 -10.54 4.19
C ARG A 137 10.89 -9.75 2.88
N LEU A 138 10.12 -10.08 1.85
CA LEU A 138 10.16 -9.37 0.57
C LEU A 138 9.76 -7.89 0.72
N SER A 139 8.74 -7.58 1.52
CA SER A 139 8.33 -6.20 1.78
C SER A 139 9.47 -5.36 2.41
N TYR A 140 10.21 -5.92 3.38
CA TYR A 140 11.36 -5.23 3.97
C TYR A 140 12.54 -5.08 3.01
N GLN A 141 12.75 -6.05 2.11
CA GLN A 141 13.78 -5.94 1.06
C GLN A 141 13.44 -4.84 0.04
N GLN A 142 12.16 -4.68 -0.29
CA GLN A 142 11.69 -3.66 -1.23
C GLN A 142 11.70 -2.25 -0.62
N ALA A 143 11.36 -2.12 0.67
CA ALA A 143 11.47 -0.86 1.39
C ALA A 143 11.80 -1.10 2.86
N PRO A 144 12.91 -0.54 3.39
CA PRO A 144 13.28 -0.74 4.78
C PRO A 144 12.25 -0.13 5.74
N PHE A 145 11.61 0.98 5.35
CA PHE A 145 10.62 1.69 6.16
C PHE A 145 9.39 2.09 5.35
N LEU A 146 8.22 1.96 5.96
CA LEU A 146 6.92 2.43 5.47
C LEU A 146 6.32 3.39 6.48
N THR A 147 6.14 4.66 6.09
CA THR A 147 5.64 5.68 7.02
C THR A 147 4.20 5.45 7.44
N SER A 148 3.31 5.13 6.49
CA SER A 148 1.87 5.00 6.74
C SER A 148 1.47 3.58 7.10
N GLU A 149 2.06 2.60 6.43
CA GLU A 149 1.75 1.17 6.58
C GLU A 149 2.69 0.45 7.54
N GLY A 150 3.75 1.10 8.01
CA GLY A 150 4.73 0.49 8.91
C GLY A 150 4.14 -0.07 10.20
N PRO A 151 3.21 0.62 10.92
CA PRO A 151 2.57 0.04 12.09
C PRO A 151 1.86 -1.29 11.80
N TRP A 152 1.31 -1.43 10.60
CA TRP A 152 0.66 -2.66 10.16
C TRP A 152 1.66 -3.74 9.81
N ARG A 153 2.71 -3.40 9.08
CA ARG A 153 3.80 -4.34 8.77
C ARG A 153 4.45 -4.90 10.03
N VAL A 154 4.67 -4.06 11.04
CA VAL A 154 5.15 -4.48 12.36
C VAL A 154 4.16 -5.44 13.04
N ASN A 155 2.86 -5.12 13.03
CA ASN A 155 1.84 -6.01 13.58
C ASN A 155 1.76 -7.37 12.86
N GLN A 156 1.95 -7.41 11.54
CA GLN A 156 1.99 -8.67 10.80
C GLN A 156 3.18 -9.54 11.20
N VAL A 157 4.36 -8.94 11.41
CA VAL A 157 5.52 -9.68 11.94
C VAL A 157 5.22 -10.26 13.33
N LEU A 158 4.51 -9.51 14.18
CA LEU A 158 4.08 -10.00 15.49
C LEU A 158 3.06 -11.14 15.40
N GLY A 159 2.05 -11.00 14.54
CA GLY A 159 1.02 -12.02 14.32
C GLY A 159 1.57 -13.32 13.72
N HIS A 160 2.64 -13.21 12.92
CA HIS A 160 3.29 -14.33 12.24
C HIS A 160 4.73 -14.53 12.73
N TRP A 161 4.96 -14.33 14.03
CA TRP A 161 6.31 -14.35 14.62
C TRP A 161 7.09 -15.62 14.25
N ASN A 162 6.45 -16.78 14.35
CA ASN A 162 7.07 -18.08 14.07
C ASN A 162 7.34 -18.34 12.58
N GLU A 163 6.74 -17.57 11.68
CA GLU A 163 6.97 -17.67 10.22
C GLU A 163 8.06 -16.69 9.74
N THR A 164 8.46 -15.73 10.58
CA THR A 164 9.45 -14.70 10.22
C THR A 164 10.85 -15.11 10.67
N ASP A 165 11.85 -14.84 9.84
CA ASP A 165 13.26 -15.04 10.19
C ASP A 165 13.80 -13.92 11.09
N GLU A 166 14.97 -14.15 11.68
CA GLU A 166 15.61 -13.18 12.57
C GLU A 166 15.86 -11.82 11.88
N SER A 167 16.21 -11.82 10.60
CA SER A 167 16.46 -10.59 9.84
C SER A 167 15.19 -9.74 9.68
N THR A 168 14.06 -10.40 9.46
CA THR A 168 12.74 -9.77 9.32
C THR A 168 12.30 -9.18 10.65
N ARG A 169 12.52 -9.90 11.76
CA ARG A 169 12.22 -9.41 13.12
C ARG A 169 13.08 -8.19 13.49
N LYS A 170 14.36 -8.18 13.12
CA LYS A 170 15.25 -7.01 13.29
C LYS A 170 14.79 -5.82 12.45
N SER A 171 14.39 -6.05 11.20
CA SER A 171 13.84 -5.00 10.33
C SER A 171 12.56 -4.40 10.91
N ALA A 172 11.68 -5.23 11.46
CA ALA A 172 10.46 -4.76 12.14
C ALA A 172 10.76 -3.90 13.37
N ALA A 173 11.79 -4.26 14.13
CA ALA A 173 12.23 -3.45 15.26
C ALA A 173 12.79 -2.11 14.82
N ALA A 174 13.65 -2.09 13.78
CA ALA A 174 14.17 -0.85 13.20
C ALA A 174 13.05 0.04 12.67
N GLU A 175 12.04 -0.53 12.00
CA GLU A 175 10.85 0.20 11.56
C GLU A 175 10.05 0.77 12.74
N ALA A 176 9.87 0.02 13.83
CA ALA A 176 9.20 0.53 15.02
C ALA A 176 9.95 1.72 15.65
N VAL A 177 11.28 1.68 15.65
CA VAL A 177 12.13 2.81 16.09
C VAL A 177 11.98 4.00 15.15
N TYR A 178 12.08 3.79 13.85
CA TYR A 178 11.87 4.82 12.83
C TYR A 178 10.50 5.49 12.98
N LEU A 179 9.42 4.72 13.07
CA LEU A 179 8.08 5.27 13.26
C LEU A 179 7.95 6.07 14.56
N SER A 180 8.55 5.58 15.64
CA SER A 180 8.57 6.26 16.94
C SER A 180 9.31 7.59 16.95
N SER A 181 10.22 7.82 15.99
CA SER A 181 10.98 9.08 15.87
C SER A 181 10.20 10.16 15.14
N LEU A 182 9.23 9.79 14.29
CA LEU A 182 8.47 10.75 13.46
C LEU A 182 7.56 11.69 14.26
N SER A 183 6.97 11.22 15.35
CA SER A 183 6.11 12.06 16.21
C SER A 183 5.90 11.45 17.60
N ARG A 184 5.48 12.28 18.57
CA ARG A 184 5.08 11.80 19.90
C ARG A 184 3.90 10.83 19.83
N ALA A 185 2.92 11.08 18.95
CA ALA A 185 1.77 10.20 18.77
C ALA A 185 2.21 8.82 18.25
N ASN A 186 3.09 8.78 17.25
CA ASN A 186 3.63 7.51 16.73
C ASN A 186 4.45 6.77 17.79
N ARG A 187 5.24 7.49 18.60
CA ARG A 187 5.98 6.87 19.71
C ARG A 187 5.06 6.15 20.68
N VAL A 188 3.96 6.79 21.08
CA VAL A 188 2.97 6.16 21.97
C VAL A 188 2.32 4.97 21.29
N HIS A 189 1.88 5.12 20.04
CA HIS A 189 1.24 4.04 19.28
C HIS A 189 2.16 2.82 19.10
N MET A 190 3.41 3.03 18.66
CA MET A 190 4.36 1.92 18.49
C MET A 190 4.69 1.26 19.82
N ARG A 191 4.82 2.02 20.91
CA ARG A 191 5.03 1.43 22.25
C ARG A 191 3.87 0.52 22.66
N LEU A 192 2.63 0.88 22.35
CA LEU A 192 1.47 0.01 22.58
C LEU A 192 1.56 -1.28 21.76
N ILE A 193 2.12 -1.24 20.56
CA ILE A 193 2.30 -2.41 19.70
C ILE A 193 3.38 -3.37 20.23
N TYR A 194 4.56 -2.89 20.64
CA TYR A 194 5.70 -3.78 20.95
C TYR A 194 5.96 -4.06 22.43
N SER A 195 5.48 -3.23 23.37
CA SER A 195 5.95 -3.26 24.78
C SER A 195 5.75 -4.58 25.52
N HIS A 196 4.77 -5.38 25.12
CA HIS A 196 4.45 -6.67 25.73
C HIS A 196 4.52 -7.82 24.73
N THR A 197 5.40 -7.69 23.73
CA THR A 197 5.53 -8.69 22.65
C THR A 197 6.97 -9.15 22.49
N PRO A 198 7.21 -10.26 21.76
CA PRO A 198 8.55 -10.75 21.47
C PRO A 198 9.47 -9.75 20.74
N LEU A 199 8.91 -8.67 20.18
CA LEU A 199 9.66 -7.62 19.49
C LEU A 199 10.32 -6.61 20.43
N ALA A 200 9.86 -6.47 21.69
CA ALA A 200 10.41 -5.55 22.67
C ALA A 200 11.95 -5.59 22.81
N PRO A 201 12.61 -6.76 23.00
CA PRO A 201 14.06 -6.82 23.11
C PRO A 201 14.78 -6.38 21.83
N TYR A 202 14.20 -6.65 20.66
CA TYR A 202 14.76 -6.21 19.37
C TYR A 202 14.68 -4.69 19.23
N VAL A 203 13.56 -4.08 19.66
CA VAL A 203 13.41 -2.61 19.65
C VAL A 203 14.39 -1.96 20.60
N ALA A 204 14.56 -2.50 21.82
CA ALA A 204 15.54 -1.99 22.77
C ALA A 204 16.98 -2.07 22.23
N ALA A 205 17.31 -3.13 21.48
CA ALA A 205 18.60 -3.25 20.80
C ALA A 205 18.73 -2.24 19.65
N ALA A 206 17.70 -2.09 18.81
CA ALA A 206 17.69 -1.14 17.69
C ALA A 206 17.79 0.32 18.16
N GLN A 207 17.14 0.68 19.26
CA GLN A 207 17.23 2.03 19.86
C GLN A 207 18.63 2.40 20.33
N LYS A 208 19.51 1.43 20.58
CA LYS A 208 20.92 1.71 20.92
C LYS A 208 21.80 1.94 19.68
N ALA A 209 21.32 1.54 18.51
CA ALA A 209 22.06 1.63 17.25
C ALA A 209 21.75 2.91 16.45
N TYR A 210 20.70 3.65 16.82
CA TYR A 210 20.26 4.91 16.23
C TYR A 210 20.28 6.04 17.27
#